data_AF-A0A1H9IKA0-F1
#
_entry.id   AF-A0A1H9IKA0-F1
#
_cell.length_a   1.000
_cell.length_b   1.000
_cell.length_c   1.000
_cell.angle_alpha   90.00
_cell.angle_beta   90.00
_cell.angle_gamma   90.00
#
_symmetry.space_group_name_H-M   'P 1'
#
loop_
_entity.id
_entity.type
_entity.pdbx_description
1 polymer ?
#
loop_
_entity_poly.entity_id
_entity_poly.type
_entity_poly.pdbx_seq_one_letter_code
_entity_poly.pdbx_strand_id
1 'polypeptide(L)'
;MSDLMPSRRRGRRTALTARTARIGTAVAAALAVAASLTAASTASAAPSPRAPGKASAKASAGTCDAFGTIPMGKYYVNNNLWGQDSGQGWQCAWDTHRSGDTIGWGTEWQWSGVSHEVKSFTSAVLGWHWGWQSDATELPVRLSDNRSVRTSWRYAVSPDPGTMNVAYDLWLHDRVAEDWEDQPTDEVMIWTYRSGGAGPLGQKTGTVNIGGATWDLYQGDIGWKVHSFVRTSNTTSVGLDLNDFLRALQQRGSVSPAKYLSSVQAGTEVFTGAGRLDTSAYSVDVG
;
A
#
# COMPACT_ATOMS: atom_id res chain seq x y z
N MET A 1 47.58 -24.27 25.15
CA MET A 1 47.38 -23.09 26.01
C MET A 1 45.98 -22.59 25.72
N SER A 2 44.99 -23.24 26.33
CA SER A 2 44.40 -22.88 27.63
C SER A 2 43.28 -21.88 27.39
N ASP A 3 42.04 -22.35 27.27
CA ASP A 3 41.10 -22.60 28.39
C ASP A 3 40.47 -21.29 28.90
N LEU A 4 39.13 -21.21 28.80
CA LEU A 4 38.19 -20.92 29.88
C LEU A 4 36.91 -20.25 29.38
N MET A 5 35.85 -21.05 29.24
CA MET A 5 34.54 -20.64 29.77
C MET A 5 34.66 -20.47 31.30
N PRO A 6 33.76 -19.68 31.92
CA PRO A 6 32.86 -20.37 32.85
C PRO A 6 31.42 -19.80 32.97
N SER A 7 30.52 -20.76 33.21
CA SER A 7 29.51 -20.79 34.28
C SER A 7 28.20 -20.00 34.15
N ARG A 8 27.14 -20.81 33.99
CA ARG A 8 25.76 -20.62 34.47
C ARG A 8 25.68 -20.04 35.90
N ARG A 9 24.66 -19.20 36.16
CA ARG A 9 23.96 -19.14 37.46
C ARG A 9 22.44 -19.11 37.28
N ARG A 10 21.79 -19.98 38.05
CA ARG A 10 20.35 -20.10 38.28
C ARG A 10 19.86 -19.06 39.29
N GLY A 11 18.56 -18.76 39.22
CA GLY A 11 17.75 -18.11 40.26
C GLY A 11 17.09 -16.85 39.70
N ARG A 12 15.79 -16.60 39.81
CA ARG A 12 14.80 -17.04 40.80
C ARG A 12 13.41 -16.84 40.19
N ARG A 13 12.54 -17.84 40.31
CA ARG A 13 11.10 -17.70 40.08
C ARG A 13 10.52 -16.81 41.17
N THR A 14 9.68 -15.85 40.80
CA THR A 14 8.74 -15.22 41.73
C THR A 14 7.37 -15.22 41.06
N ALA A 15 6.52 -16.11 41.55
CA ALA A 15 5.10 -16.18 41.21
C ALA A 15 4.39 -14.99 41.86
N LEU A 16 3.55 -14.28 41.10
CA LEU A 16 2.50 -13.45 41.69
C LEU A 16 1.15 -14.18 41.60
N THR A 17 0.71 -14.52 42.81
CA THR A 17 -0.60 -14.94 43.29
C THR A 17 -1.82 -14.51 42.47
N ALA A 18 -2.61 -15.52 42.08
CA ALA A 18 -4.03 -15.40 41.76
C ALA A 18 -4.82 -15.02 43.03
N ARG A 19 -5.72 -14.04 42.92
CA ARG A 19 -6.78 -13.80 43.90
C ARG A 19 -8.12 -14.20 43.30
N THR A 20 -8.64 -15.31 43.81
CA THR A 20 -10.01 -15.78 43.68
C THR A 20 -10.92 -14.92 44.55
N ALA A 21 -12.02 -14.42 44.00
CA ALA A 21 -13.17 -13.98 44.79
C ALA A 21 -14.40 -14.77 44.33
N ARG A 22 -15.02 -15.46 45.28
CA ARG A 22 -16.19 -16.33 45.11
C ARG A 22 -17.46 -15.55 45.50
N ILE A 23 -18.50 -15.81 44.71
CA ILE A 23 -19.90 -16.10 45.09
C ILE A 23 -20.70 -15.00 45.79
N GLY A 24 -21.79 -14.60 45.11
CA GLY A 24 -23.05 -14.17 45.70
C GLY A 24 -24.21 -14.64 44.83
N THR A 25 -24.87 -15.74 45.23
CA THR A 25 -26.17 -16.22 44.71
C THR A 25 -27.24 -15.99 45.75
N ALA A 26 -28.40 -15.44 45.36
CA ALA A 26 -29.76 -15.65 45.90
C ALA A 26 -30.63 -14.41 45.59
N VAL A 27 -31.96 -14.43 45.37
CA VAL A 27 -33.03 -15.43 45.23
C VAL A 27 -34.24 -14.66 44.63
N ALA A 28 -35.17 -15.40 44.02
CA ALA A 28 -36.36 -14.99 43.29
C ALA A 28 -37.54 -14.38 44.10
N ALA A 29 -38.48 -13.74 43.37
CA ALA A 29 -39.96 -13.75 43.53
C ALA A 29 -40.56 -12.97 42.31
N ALA A 30 -41.33 -13.56 41.36
CA ALA A 30 -42.76 -13.97 41.38
C ALA A 30 -43.70 -12.82 41.81
N LEU A 31 -44.83 -12.45 41.19
CA LEU A 31 -45.84 -13.02 40.28
C LEU A 31 -46.66 -11.84 39.70
N ALA A 32 -47.29 -11.98 38.52
CA ALA A 32 -48.73 -11.75 38.34
C ALA A 32 -49.18 -12.00 36.89
N VAL A 33 -50.28 -12.74 36.80
CA VAL A 33 -51.01 -13.21 35.62
C VAL A 33 -52.00 -12.15 35.16
N ALA A 34 -52.18 -12.00 33.84
CA ALA A 34 -53.48 -11.67 33.28
C ALA A 34 -53.61 -12.32 31.89
N ALA A 35 -54.50 -13.31 31.81
CA ALA A 35 -54.97 -13.92 30.58
C ALA A 35 -56.12 -13.09 30.00
N SER A 36 -56.16 -12.93 28.69
CA SER A 36 -57.37 -12.56 27.96
C SER A 36 -57.42 -13.30 26.63
N LEU A 37 -58.61 -13.86 26.37
CA LEU A 37 -58.95 -14.83 25.35
C LEU A 37 -59.15 -14.24 23.94
N THR A 38 -58.81 -15.08 22.94
CA THR A 38 -59.47 -15.32 21.64
C THR A 38 -59.64 -14.18 20.62
N ALA A 39 -59.02 -14.37 19.44
CA ALA A 39 -59.74 -14.69 18.20
C ALA A 39 -58.74 -15.15 17.13
N ALA A 40 -58.90 -16.37 16.62
CA ALA A 40 -58.17 -16.86 15.46
C ALA A 40 -58.88 -16.38 14.20
N SER A 41 -58.23 -15.49 13.43
CA SER A 41 -58.64 -15.16 12.07
C SER A 41 -57.60 -15.73 11.10
N THR A 42 -58.00 -16.75 10.34
CA THR A 42 -57.22 -17.28 9.23
C THR A 42 -57.32 -16.31 8.05
N ALA A 43 -56.40 -15.35 7.96
CA ALA A 43 -56.21 -14.52 6.78
C ALA A 43 -55.22 -15.22 5.83
N SER A 44 -55.69 -15.61 4.65
CA SER A 44 -54.87 -16.10 3.55
C SER A 44 -53.96 -14.99 3.03
N ALA A 45 -52.66 -15.04 3.32
CA ALA A 45 -51.69 -14.09 2.81
C ALA A 45 -51.37 -14.40 1.34
N ALA A 46 -51.77 -13.50 0.44
CA ALA A 46 -51.28 -13.46 -0.93
C ALA A 46 -49.75 -13.19 -0.94
N PRO A 47 -48.97 -13.72 -1.90
CA PRO A 47 -47.54 -13.48 -1.96
C PRO A 47 -47.27 -12.00 -2.26
N SER A 48 -46.62 -11.33 -1.31
CA SER A 48 -46.16 -9.95 -1.47
C SER A 48 -44.98 -9.91 -2.46
N PRO A 49 -44.95 -8.99 -3.44
CA PRO A 49 -43.83 -8.88 -4.38
C PRO A 49 -42.55 -8.54 -3.61
N ARG A 50 -41.56 -9.43 -3.72
CA ARG A 50 -40.24 -9.30 -3.11
C ARG A 50 -39.57 -8.03 -3.64
N ALA A 51 -39.43 -7.02 -2.80
CA ALA A 51 -38.65 -5.83 -3.12
C ALA A 51 -37.22 -6.25 -3.52
N PRO A 52 -36.61 -5.63 -4.54
CA PRO A 52 -35.23 -5.92 -4.91
C PRO A 52 -34.34 -5.70 -3.69
N GLY A 53 -33.54 -6.72 -3.36
CA GLY A 53 -32.63 -6.68 -2.23
C GLY A 53 -31.71 -5.47 -2.34
N LYS A 54 -31.68 -4.62 -1.31
CA LYS A 54 -30.67 -3.57 -1.18
C LYS A 54 -29.30 -4.27 -1.22
N ALA A 55 -28.55 -4.07 -2.29
CA ALA A 55 -27.14 -4.45 -2.32
C ALA A 55 -26.47 -3.79 -1.12
N SER A 56 -25.93 -4.60 -0.21
CA SER A 56 -25.21 -4.09 0.95
C SER A 56 -23.94 -3.42 0.41
N ALA A 57 -23.85 -2.09 0.50
CA ALA A 57 -22.60 -1.40 0.25
C ALA A 57 -21.56 -1.96 1.23
N LYS A 58 -20.44 -2.47 0.71
CA LYS A 58 -19.29 -2.88 1.53
C LYS A 58 -18.85 -1.64 2.32
N ALA A 59 -18.79 -1.73 3.64
CA ALA A 59 -18.20 -0.67 4.45
C ALA A 59 -16.72 -0.51 4.03
N SER A 60 -16.29 0.73 3.81
CA SER A 60 -14.89 1.05 3.54
C SER A 60 -14.02 0.54 4.70
N ALA A 61 -13.06 -0.33 4.39
CA ALA A 61 -12.00 -0.73 5.29
C ALA A 61 -10.91 0.34 5.26
N GLY A 62 -10.41 0.72 6.44
CA GLY A 62 -9.35 1.69 6.59
C GLY A 62 -8.36 1.29 7.68
N THR A 63 -7.15 1.85 7.61
CA THR A 63 -6.08 1.64 8.60
C THR A 63 -5.29 2.93 8.80
N CYS A 64 -4.85 3.15 10.04
CA CYS A 64 -3.85 4.15 10.39
C CYS A 64 -2.58 3.52 10.98
N ASP A 65 -2.54 2.18 11.06
CA ASP A 65 -1.37 1.46 11.54
C ASP A 65 -0.23 1.64 10.56
N ALA A 66 1.00 1.83 11.06
CA ALA A 66 2.16 2.19 10.26
C ALA A 66 2.38 1.26 9.05
N PHE A 67 2.13 -0.04 9.22
CA PHE A 67 2.27 -1.05 8.16
C PHE A 67 0.97 -1.83 7.95
N GLY A 68 -0.17 -1.24 8.30
CA GLY A 68 -1.47 -1.86 8.06
C GLY A 68 -1.77 -1.97 6.57
N THR A 69 -2.43 -3.06 6.18
CA THR A 69 -2.77 -3.35 4.78
C THR A 69 -4.26 -3.55 4.57
N ILE A 70 -4.74 -3.20 3.37
CA ILE A 70 -6.13 -3.38 2.95
C ILE A 70 -6.14 -4.23 1.68
N PRO A 71 -6.61 -5.50 1.72
CA PRO A 71 -6.65 -6.37 0.55
C PRO A 71 -7.65 -5.88 -0.51
N MET A 72 -7.21 -5.83 -1.78
CA MET A 72 -7.99 -5.31 -2.90
C MET A 72 -7.92 -6.20 -4.17
N GLY A 73 -8.00 -7.53 -4.00
CA GLY A 73 -7.87 -8.50 -5.11
C GLY A 73 -6.40 -8.86 -5.30
N LYS A 74 -5.89 -8.76 -6.53
CA LYS A 74 -4.45 -8.94 -6.81
C LYS A 74 -3.58 -7.83 -6.24
N TYR A 75 -4.19 -6.75 -5.75
CA TYR A 75 -3.52 -5.67 -5.03
C TYR A 75 -3.78 -5.73 -3.53
N TYR A 76 -3.01 -4.95 -2.81
CA TYR A 76 -3.34 -4.45 -1.49
C TYR A 76 -2.87 -3.01 -1.36
N VAL A 77 -3.54 -2.22 -0.52
CA VAL A 77 -3.06 -0.89 -0.13
C VAL A 77 -2.25 -1.04 1.14
N ASN A 78 -1.01 -0.57 1.14
CA ASN A 78 -0.11 -0.56 2.30
C ASN A 78 0.07 0.87 2.80
N ASN A 79 -0.16 1.11 4.09
CA ASN A 79 0.04 2.44 4.69
C ASN A 79 1.53 2.85 4.69
N ASN A 80 2.43 1.89 4.90
CA ASN A 80 3.88 2.00 4.75
C ASN A 80 4.53 3.30 5.29
N LEU A 81 4.41 3.54 6.59
CA LEU A 81 5.04 4.68 7.29
C LEU A 81 6.49 4.37 7.69
N TRP A 82 7.28 3.88 6.73
CA TRP A 82 8.64 3.36 6.96
C TRP A 82 9.62 4.40 7.49
N GLY A 83 9.42 5.67 7.16
CA GLY A 83 10.29 6.78 7.53
C GLY A 83 9.74 7.67 8.65
N GLN A 84 8.66 7.25 9.33
CA GLN A 84 7.94 8.07 10.31
C GLN A 84 8.83 8.61 11.44
N ASP A 85 9.90 7.90 11.79
CA ASP A 85 10.84 8.28 12.86
C ASP A 85 11.63 9.56 12.54
N SER A 86 11.68 9.97 11.27
CA SER A 86 12.28 11.25 10.85
C SER A 86 11.36 12.46 11.08
N GLY A 87 10.19 12.26 11.68
CA GLY A 87 9.22 13.30 11.90
C GLY A 87 8.17 13.02 12.97
N GLN A 88 7.12 13.83 12.94
CA GLN A 88 5.95 13.71 13.80
C GLN A 88 4.71 13.92 12.96
N GLY A 89 3.71 13.05 13.16
CA GLY A 89 2.53 13.07 12.32
C GLY A 89 1.76 11.77 12.36
N TRP A 90 0.88 11.62 11.37
CA TRP A 90 0.05 10.46 11.15
C TRP A 90 -0.30 10.36 9.67
N GLN A 91 -0.66 9.15 9.25
CA GLN A 91 -1.24 8.92 7.93
C GLN A 91 -2.13 7.69 7.97
N CYS A 92 -3.27 7.78 7.31
CA CYS A 92 -4.24 6.71 7.20
C CYS A 92 -4.55 6.41 5.74
N ALA A 93 -4.97 5.18 5.46
CA ALA A 93 -5.40 4.72 4.15
C ALA A 93 -6.78 4.04 4.23
N TRP A 94 -7.53 4.06 3.13
CA TRP A 94 -8.84 3.40 3.03
C TRP A 94 -9.14 2.91 1.60
N ASP A 95 -9.95 1.85 1.46
CA ASP A 95 -10.53 1.46 0.17
C ASP A 95 -11.79 2.26 -0.15
N THR A 96 -12.08 2.47 -1.43
CA THR A 96 -13.35 3.08 -1.87
C THR A 96 -14.18 2.12 -2.70
N HIS A 97 -13.57 1.42 -3.66
CA HIS A 97 -14.26 0.40 -4.45
C HIS A 97 -13.27 -0.55 -5.16
N ARG A 98 -13.82 -1.66 -5.66
CA ARG A 98 -13.15 -2.57 -6.60
C ARG A 98 -14.15 -3.04 -7.64
N SER A 99 -13.78 -2.99 -8.91
CA SER A 99 -14.56 -3.52 -10.03
C SER A 99 -13.63 -4.30 -10.96
N GLY A 100 -13.66 -5.63 -10.88
CA GLY A 100 -12.63 -6.47 -11.51
C GLY A 100 -11.25 -6.13 -10.94
N ASP A 101 -10.31 -5.87 -11.85
CA ASP A 101 -8.92 -5.49 -11.53
C ASP A 101 -8.73 -3.97 -11.34
N THR A 102 -9.81 -3.18 -11.43
CA THR A 102 -9.73 -1.74 -11.14
C THR A 102 -10.08 -1.48 -9.69
N ILE A 103 -9.22 -0.76 -8.99
CA ILE A 103 -9.40 -0.37 -7.59
C ILE A 103 -9.46 1.15 -7.42
N GLY A 104 -10.18 1.60 -6.39
CA GLY A 104 -10.10 2.95 -5.87
C GLY A 104 -9.80 2.93 -4.38
N TRP A 105 -8.97 3.87 -3.94
CA TRP A 105 -8.48 3.96 -2.57
C TRP A 105 -8.05 5.40 -2.29
N GLY A 106 -7.80 5.73 -1.03
CA GLY A 106 -7.25 7.04 -0.67
C GLY A 106 -6.34 6.98 0.54
N THR A 107 -5.59 8.05 0.72
CA THR A 107 -4.77 8.28 1.91
C THR A 107 -4.77 9.76 2.28
N GLU A 108 -4.76 10.03 3.57
CA GLU A 108 -4.67 11.38 4.15
C GLU A 108 -3.57 11.39 5.20
N TRP A 109 -2.82 12.47 5.25
CA TRP A 109 -1.65 12.59 6.08
C TRP A 109 -1.53 13.97 6.71
N GLN A 110 -0.76 13.99 7.80
CA GLN A 110 -0.18 15.19 8.35
C GLN A 110 1.21 14.85 8.87
N TRP A 111 2.25 15.44 8.29
CA TRP A 111 3.64 15.21 8.67
C TRP A 111 4.41 16.51 8.89
N SER A 112 5.31 16.48 9.85
CA SER A 112 6.30 17.52 10.14
C SER A 112 7.64 16.86 10.50
N GLY A 113 8.72 17.64 10.59
CA GLY A 113 10.05 17.13 10.96
C GLY A 113 11.09 17.42 9.89
N VAL A 114 12.01 16.47 9.67
CA VAL A 114 13.11 16.64 8.71
C VAL A 114 12.52 16.76 7.30
N SER A 115 12.75 17.92 6.67
CA SER A 115 12.01 18.35 5.46
C SER A 115 12.38 17.59 4.18
N HIS A 116 13.55 16.95 4.16
CA HIS A 116 14.10 16.24 3.01
C HIS A 116 14.13 14.72 3.19
N GLU A 117 13.55 14.21 4.29
CA GLU A 117 13.39 12.79 4.53
C GLU A 117 11.94 12.38 4.32
N VAL A 118 11.72 11.31 3.57
CA VAL A 118 10.40 10.73 3.33
C VAL A 118 9.90 10.08 4.62
N LYS A 119 8.63 10.29 4.95
CA LYS A 119 7.96 9.73 6.14
C LYS A 119 7.24 8.43 5.82
N SER A 120 6.74 8.32 4.60
CA SER A 120 5.87 7.22 4.18
C SER A 120 5.88 7.05 2.68
N PHE A 121 5.47 5.85 2.24
CA PHE A 121 5.08 5.60 0.86
C PHE A 121 3.78 4.79 0.82
N THR A 122 2.66 5.42 1.15
CA THR A 122 1.35 4.76 1.11
C THR A 122 0.97 4.48 -0.34
N SER A 123 0.74 3.22 -0.68
CA SER A 123 0.62 2.78 -2.06
C SER A 123 -0.29 1.58 -2.25
N ALA A 124 -0.88 1.45 -3.44
CA ALA A 124 -1.37 0.17 -3.94
C ALA A 124 -0.18 -0.64 -4.47
N VAL A 125 -0.08 -1.90 -4.05
CA VAL A 125 1.02 -2.80 -4.38
C VAL A 125 0.51 -4.00 -5.17
N LEU A 126 1.21 -4.31 -6.27
CA LEU A 126 1.09 -5.53 -7.07
C LEU A 126 2.44 -6.26 -7.04
N GLY A 127 2.46 -7.54 -6.66
CA GLY A 127 3.69 -8.33 -6.56
C GLY A 127 4.38 -8.18 -5.19
N TRP A 128 5.70 -8.37 -5.20
CA TRP A 128 6.54 -8.43 -3.99
C TRP A 128 6.66 -7.09 -3.26
N HIS A 129 6.69 -7.12 -1.94
CA HIS A 129 7.09 -6.02 -1.08
C HIS A 129 7.68 -6.60 0.21
N TRP A 130 8.99 -6.56 0.34
CA TRP A 130 9.72 -6.94 1.55
C TRP A 130 9.33 -8.33 2.09
N GLY A 131 9.26 -9.32 1.19
CA GLY A 131 8.97 -10.72 1.51
C GLY A 131 7.50 -11.10 1.55
N TRP A 132 6.61 -10.23 1.10
CA TRP A 132 5.19 -10.54 0.98
C TRP A 132 4.60 -10.11 -0.37
N GLN A 133 3.59 -10.83 -0.85
CA GLN A 133 2.83 -10.47 -2.05
C GLN A 133 1.40 -11.04 -1.99
N SER A 134 0.48 -10.43 -2.73
CA SER A 134 -0.81 -11.03 -3.05
C SER A 134 -0.66 -12.21 -4.02
N ASP A 135 -1.69 -13.04 -4.11
CA ASP A 135 -1.82 -14.06 -5.16
C ASP A 135 -2.16 -13.43 -6.53
N ALA A 136 -1.88 -14.17 -7.62
CA ALA A 136 -2.29 -13.83 -8.99
C ALA A 136 -1.85 -12.41 -9.42
N THR A 137 -0.57 -12.11 -9.24
CA THR A 137 0.03 -10.81 -9.58
C THR A 137 0.64 -10.80 -10.98
N GLU A 138 0.80 -11.97 -11.59
CA GLU A 138 1.54 -12.21 -12.83
C GLU A 138 3.02 -11.76 -12.78
N LEU A 139 3.50 -11.38 -11.59
CA LEU A 139 4.87 -11.01 -11.26
C LEU A 139 5.52 -12.13 -10.42
N PRO A 140 6.86 -12.27 -10.45
CA PRO A 140 7.80 -11.46 -11.23
C PRO A 140 7.81 -11.79 -12.72
N VAL A 141 8.22 -10.83 -13.54
CA VAL A 141 8.51 -11.04 -14.98
C VAL A 141 9.94 -10.68 -15.30
N ARG A 142 10.60 -11.50 -16.12
CA ARG A 142 11.96 -11.20 -16.55
C ARG A 142 11.94 -10.08 -17.57
N LEU A 143 12.82 -9.10 -17.43
CA LEU A 143 12.81 -7.94 -18.30
C LEU A 143 13.15 -8.28 -19.76
N SER A 144 13.94 -9.34 -19.98
CA SER A 144 14.25 -9.85 -21.34
C SER A 144 13.04 -10.39 -22.08
N ASP A 145 11.99 -10.79 -21.36
CA ASP A 145 10.78 -11.36 -21.96
C ASP A 145 9.91 -10.27 -22.58
N ASN A 146 10.21 -9.00 -22.26
CA ASN A 146 9.61 -7.82 -22.88
C ASN A 146 8.07 -7.82 -22.83
N ARG A 147 7.50 -8.39 -21.76
CA ARG A 147 6.06 -8.39 -21.48
C ARG A 147 5.59 -6.95 -21.25
N SER A 148 4.41 -6.61 -21.77
CA SER A 148 3.80 -5.31 -21.51
C SER A 148 3.32 -5.24 -20.06
N VAL A 149 3.52 -4.09 -19.42
CA VAL A 149 3.03 -3.84 -18.06
C VAL A 149 2.21 -2.56 -18.11
N ARG A 150 0.97 -2.68 -18.59
CA ARG A 150 0.10 -1.53 -18.85
C ARG A 150 -0.59 -1.09 -17.57
N THR A 151 -0.54 0.20 -17.29
CA THR A 151 -1.20 0.80 -16.13
C THR A 151 -2.13 1.92 -16.56
N SER A 152 -3.25 2.07 -15.84
CA SER A 152 -4.06 3.28 -15.85
C SER A 152 -4.22 3.77 -14.41
N TRP A 153 -4.00 5.06 -14.21
CA TRP A 153 -4.17 5.67 -12.89
C TRP A 153 -4.77 7.06 -13.00
N ARG A 154 -5.87 7.28 -12.27
CA ARG A 154 -6.56 8.55 -12.12
C ARG A 154 -6.69 8.86 -10.63
N TYR A 155 -6.29 10.07 -10.25
CA TYR A 155 -6.31 10.49 -8.87
C TYR A 155 -6.58 11.99 -8.73
N ALA A 156 -6.75 12.45 -7.49
CA ALA A 156 -6.77 13.85 -7.12
C ALA A 156 -5.86 14.05 -5.90
N VAL A 157 -5.21 15.20 -5.84
CA VAL A 157 -4.43 15.64 -4.67
C VAL A 157 -5.13 16.86 -4.09
N SER A 158 -5.27 16.92 -2.77
CA SER A 158 -5.84 18.09 -2.09
C SER A 158 -5.02 19.35 -2.39
N PRO A 159 -5.62 20.55 -2.33
CA PRO A 159 -4.86 21.80 -2.37
C PRO A 159 -3.80 21.85 -1.27
N ASP A 160 -2.67 22.50 -1.58
CA ASP A 160 -1.55 22.76 -0.66
C ASP A 160 -1.09 21.53 0.17
N PRO A 161 -0.79 20.38 -0.46
CA PRO A 161 -0.55 19.11 0.23
C PRO A 161 0.79 19.05 0.98
N GLY A 162 1.56 20.14 0.95
CA GLY A 162 2.95 20.20 1.41
C GLY A 162 3.96 19.65 0.40
N THR A 163 5.04 19.06 0.91
CA THR A 163 6.13 18.47 0.14
C THR A 163 5.87 16.98 -0.02
N MET A 164 5.52 16.58 -1.24
CA MET A 164 5.14 15.21 -1.57
C MET A 164 5.28 14.93 -3.07
N ASN A 165 5.23 13.65 -3.45
CA ASN A 165 5.04 13.22 -4.83
C ASN A 165 3.84 12.30 -5.00
N VAL A 166 3.47 12.03 -6.25
CA VAL A 166 2.63 10.88 -6.62
C VAL A 166 3.39 10.08 -7.67
N ALA A 167 3.77 8.86 -7.33
CA ALA A 167 4.75 8.09 -8.08
C ALA A 167 4.37 6.62 -8.18
N TYR A 168 4.83 6.00 -9.27
CA TYR A 168 5.07 4.57 -9.26
C TYR A 168 6.41 4.27 -8.60
N ASP A 169 6.51 3.12 -7.97
CA ASP A 169 7.74 2.55 -7.45
C ASP A 169 7.83 1.08 -7.89
N LEU A 170 8.88 0.75 -8.64
CA LEU A 170 9.10 -0.57 -9.24
C LEU A 170 10.34 -1.21 -8.66
N TRP A 171 10.19 -2.42 -8.14
CA TRP A 171 11.30 -3.17 -7.55
C TRP A 171 11.85 -4.21 -8.51
N LEU A 172 13.17 -4.16 -8.73
CA LEU A 172 13.89 -5.09 -9.58
C LEU A 172 14.85 -5.96 -8.77
N HIS A 173 14.91 -7.24 -9.13
CA HIS A 173 15.81 -8.23 -8.52
C HIS A 173 16.61 -8.98 -9.58
N ASP A 174 17.79 -9.50 -9.21
CA ASP A 174 18.59 -10.38 -10.08
C ASP A 174 18.04 -11.81 -10.16
N ARG A 175 17.06 -12.14 -9.31
CA ARG A 175 16.37 -13.43 -9.22
C ARG A 175 14.87 -13.23 -9.00
N VAL A 176 14.10 -14.31 -9.06
CA VAL A 176 12.74 -14.32 -8.50
C VAL A 176 12.89 -14.16 -6.99
N ALA A 177 12.36 -13.06 -6.43
CA ALA A 177 12.37 -12.78 -5.01
C ALA A 177 11.17 -13.44 -4.33
N GLU A 178 11.43 -14.26 -3.31
CA GLU A 178 10.44 -15.05 -2.58
C GLU A 178 10.24 -14.54 -1.15
N ASP A 179 11.28 -14.00 -0.51
CA ASP A 179 11.25 -13.62 0.90
C ASP A 179 11.87 -12.22 1.16
N TRP A 180 12.16 -11.92 2.43
CA TRP A 180 12.66 -10.61 2.87
C TRP A 180 14.19 -10.51 2.77
N GLU A 181 14.89 -11.64 2.76
CA GLU A 181 16.33 -11.73 2.53
C GLU A 181 16.69 -11.40 1.07
N ASP A 182 15.73 -11.57 0.16
CA ASP A 182 15.81 -11.17 -1.24
C ASP A 182 15.72 -9.66 -1.42
N GLN A 183 16.80 -8.95 -1.08
CA GLN A 183 16.88 -7.50 -1.26
C GLN A 183 16.85 -7.07 -2.74
N PRO A 184 16.19 -5.95 -3.05
CA PRO A 184 16.17 -5.41 -4.40
C PRO A 184 17.55 -4.90 -4.83
N THR A 185 17.76 -4.91 -6.14
CA THR A 185 19.00 -4.42 -6.76
C THR A 185 18.81 -3.09 -7.46
N ASP A 186 17.57 -2.79 -7.87
CA ASP A 186 17.19 -1.48 -8.39
C ASP A 186 15.78 -1.12 -7.94
N GLU A 187 15.58 0.19 -7.83
CA GLU A 187 14.32 0.86 -7.63
C GLU A 187 14.10 1.80 -8.82
N VAL A 188 12.96 1.68 -9.48
CA VAL A 188 12.61 2.55 -10.62
C VAL A 188 11.35 3.32 -10.27
N MET A 189 11.50 4.61 -10.04
CA MET A 189 10.38 5.48 -9.72
C MET A 189 9.90 6.26 -10.95
N ILE A 190 8.60 6.46 -11.06
CA ILE A 190 7.99 7.26 -12.14
C ILE A 190 7.06 8.28 -11.51
N TRP A 191 7.55 9.51 -11.34
CA TRP A 191 6.83 10.57 -10.64
C TRP A 191 5.92 11.31 -11.62
N THR A 192 4.62 11.20 -11.39
CA THR A 192 3.57 11.80 -12.23
C THR A 192 3.11 13.16 -11.71
N TYR A 193 3.31 13.41 -10.41
CA TYR A 193 3.02 14.66 -9.73
C TYR A 193 4.06 14.92 -8.64
N ARG A 194 4.37 16.18 -8.37
CA ARG A 194 5.12 16.63 -7.19
C ARG A 194 4.66 17.99 -6.68
N SER A 195 4.84 18.24 -5.40
CA SER A 195 4.52 19.50 -4.71
C SER A 195 5.60 19.87 -3.68
N GLY A 196 5.60 21.14 -3.26
CA GLY A 196 6.36 21.62 -2.11
C GLY A 196 7.88 21.48 -2.25
N GLY A 197 8.40 21.42 -3.48
CA GLY A 197 9.84 21.28 -3.74
C GLY A 197 10.40 19.85 -3.61
N ALA A 198 9.55 18.82 -3.58
CA ALA A 198 10.00 17.43 -3.53
C ALA A 198 10.96 17.11 -4.69
N GLY A 199 12.09 16.48 -4.36
CA GLY A 199 13.16 16.12 -5.30
C GLY A 199 13.48 14.63 -5.23
N PRO A 200 13.77 13.99 -6.38
CA PRO A 200 14.17 12.58 -6.40
C PRO A 200 15.58 12.40 -5.84
N LEU A 201 15.91 11.17 -5.46
CA LEU A 201 17.28 10.79 -5.11
C LEU A 201 18.24 10.96 -6.31
N GLY A 202 19.45 11.42 -6.03
CA GLY A 202 20.56 11.39 -6.97
C GLY A 202 20.67 12.63 -7.84
N GLN A 203 21.21 12.46 -9.05
CA GLN A 203 21.51 13.56 -9.98
C GLN A 203 20.77 13.37 -11.30
N LYS A 204 20.37 14.46 -11.93
CA LYS A 204 19.77 14.43 -13.26
C LYS A 204 20.82 13.96 -14.28
N THR A 205 20.58 12.84 -14.93
CA THR A 205 21.46 12.27 -15.95
C THR A 205 20.93 12.44 -17.36
N GLY A 206 19.67 12.87 -17.52
CA GLY A 206 19.14 13.23 -18.82
C GLY A 206 17.66 13.59 -18.82
N THR A 207 17.11 13.69 -20.04
CA THR A 207 15.70 13.91 -20.30
C THR A 207 15.26 12.93 -21.39
N VAL A 208 14.07 12.32 -21.24
CA VAL A 208 13.51 11.34 -22.16
C VAL A 208 12.06 11.65 -22.52
N ASN A 209 11.60 11.15 -23.66
CA ASN A 209 10.21 11.21 -24.08
C ASN A 209 9.64 9.78 -24.11
N ILE A 210 8.70 9.49 -23.21
CA ILE A 210 8.09 8.16 -23.04
C ILE A 210 6.59 8.37 -22.81
N GLY A 211 5.74 7.57 -23.46
CA GLY A 211 4.28 7.63 -23.25
C GLY A 211 3.64 8.99 -23.55
N GLY A 212 4.21 9.75 -24.51
CA GLY A 212 3.70 11.09 -24.86
C GLY A 212 3.99 12.20 -23.85
N ALA A 213 4.90 11.95 -22.89
CA ALA A 213 5.35 12.95 -21.92
C ALA A 213 6.87 13.03 -21.87
N THR A 214 7.36 14.18 -21.38
CA THR A 214 8.78 14.41 -21.13
C THR A 214 9.09 14.17 -19.65
N TRP A 215 10.19 13.46 -19.41
CA TRP A 215 10.63 13.04 -18.08
C TRP A 215 12.09 13.38 -17.90
N ASP A 216 12.44 13.99 -16.77
CA ASP A 216 13.81 14.12 -16.34
C ASP A 216 14.23 12.83 -15.62
N LEU A 217 15.31 12.20 -16.08
CA LEU A 217 15.85 11.00 -15.48
C LEU A 217 16.91 11.38 -14.44
N TYR A 218 16.71 10.92 -13.22
CA TYR A 218 17.65 11.03 -12.11
C TYR A 218 18.17 9.66 -11.74
N GLN A 219 19.45 9.59 -11.36
CA GLN A 219 20.07 8.34 -10.93
C GLN A 219 20.87 8.55 -9.65
N GLY A 220 20.71 7.61 -8.71
CA GLY A 220 21.39 7.57 -7.42
C GLY A 220 21.66 6.15 -6.95
N ASP A 221 22.27 6.04 -5.77
CA ASP A 221 22.62 4.77 -5.13
C ASP A 221 22.51 4.92 -3.61
N ILE A 222 21.77 4.01 -2.97
CA ILE A 222 21.57 3.95 -1.52
C ILE A 222 21.84 2.54 -0.95
N GLY A 223 22.58 1.71 -1.69
CA GLY A 223 22.72 0.27 -1.43
C GLY A 223 22.08 -0.57 -2.55
N TRP A 224 21.11 0.01 -3.25
CA TRP A 224 20.65 -0.38 -4.58
C TRP A 224 20.60 0.84 -5.50
N LYS A 225 20.52 0.62 -6.81
CA LYS A 225 20.43 1.71 -7.79
C LYS A 225 19.02 2.28 -7.81
N VAL A 226 18.88 3.59 -7.79
CA VAL A 226 17.58 4.27 -7.91
C VAL A 226 17.54 5.05 -9.21
N HIS A 227 16.50 4.83 -10.00
CA HIS A 227 16.26 5.51 -11.28
C HIS A 227 14.91 6.21 -11.23
N SER A 228 14.89 7.54 -11.12
CA SER A 228 13.65 8.31 -11.02
C SER A 228 13.35 9.05 -12.31
N PHE A 229 12.25 8.72 -12.97
CA PHE A 229 11.69 9.48 -14.08
C PHE A 229 10.69 10.51 -13.54
N VAL A 230 11.08 11.78 -13.51
CA VAL A 230 10.22 12.86 -13.02
C VAL A 230 9.57 13.59 -14.18
N ARG A 231 8.24 13.53 -14.27
CA ARG A 231 7.50 14.23 -15.33
C ARG A 231 7.77 15.73 -15.24
N THR A 232 8.05 16.37 -16.36
CA THR A 232 8.37 17.82 -16.39
C THR A 232 7.15 18.72 -16.12
N SER A 233 5.94 18.15 -16.22
CA SER A 233 4.68 18.81 -15.89
C SER A 233 3.80 17.84 -15.09
N ASN A 234 3.18 18.30 -14.01
CA ASN A 234 2.27 17.48 -13.22
C ASN A 234 1.07 17.00 -14.05
N THR A 235 0.58 15.80 -13.75
CA THR A 235 -0.69 15.28 -14.25
C THR A 235 -1.39 14.55 -13.11
N THR A 236 -2.70 14.34 -13.23
CA THR A 236 -3.50 13.54 -12.29
C THR A 236 -4.18 12.34 -12.96
N SER A 237 -3.85 12.11 -14.23
CA SER A 237 -4.33 10.98 -15.02
C SER A 237 -3.23 10.51 -15.95
N VAL A 238 -2.96 9.20 -15.93
CA VAL A 238 -1.98 8.56 -16.81
C VAL A 238 -2.48 7.24 -17.35
N GLY A 239 -2.03 6.90 -18.56
CA GLY A 239 -2.05 5.56 -19.12
C GLY A 239 -0.66 5.29 -19.67
N LEU A 240 0.05 4.32 -19.12
CA LEU A 240 1.47 4.06 -19.43
C LEU A 240 1.68 2.56 -19.66
N ASP A 241 2.69 2.21 -20.44
CA ASP A 241 3.33 0.90 -20.37
C ASP A 241 4.63 1.05 -19.57
N LEU A 242 4.67 0.47 -18.37
CA LEU A 242 5.82 0.58 -17.47
C LEU A 242 7.07 -0.09 -18.06
N ASN A 243 6.89 -1.05 -18.97
CA ASN A 243 8.00 -1.68 -19.67
C ASN A 243 8.76 -0.67 -20.57
N ASP A 244 8.12 0.41 -21.05
CA ASP A 244 8.83 1.42 -21.84
C ASP A 244 9.91 2.15 -21.04
N PHE A 245 9.68 2.37 -19.74
CA PHE A 245 10.66 2.97 -18.84
C PHE A 245 11.81 2.01 -18.54
N LEU A 246 11.49 0.74 -18.28
CA LEU A 246 12.48 -0.32 -18.05
C LEU A 246 13.37 -0.52 -19.28
N ARG A 247 12.79 -0.53 -20.49
CA ARG A 247 13.53 -0.57 -21.76
C ARG A 247 14.42 0.66 -21.95
N ALA A 248 13.96 1.85 -21.57
CA ALA A 248 14.78 3.05 -21.65
C ALA A 248 16.04 2.94 -20.75
N LEU A 249 15.93 2.30 -19.58
CA LEU A 249 17.10 2.02 -18.73
C LEU A 249 18.01 0.93 -19.32
N GLN A 250 17.44 -0.12 -19.93
CA GLN A 250 18.21 -1.16 -20.62
C GLN A 250 19.01 -0.60 -21.80
N GLN A 251 18.40 0.25 -22.63
CA GLN A 251 19.07 0.88 -23.77
C GLN A 251 20.23 1.79 -23.35
N ARG A 252 20.19 2.30 -22.11
CA ARG A 252 21.26 3.09 -21.50
C ARG A 252 22.29 2.23 -20.76
N GLY A 253 22.12 0.91 -20.73
CA GLY A 253 22.96 -0.01 -19.96
C GLY A 253 22.85 0.18 -18.44
N SER A 254 21.84 0.92 -17.95
CA SER A 254 21.67 1.20 -16.53
C SER A 254 20.97 0.08 -15.77
N VAL A 255 20.18 -0.75 -16.48
CA VAL A 255 19.48 -1.92 -15.94
C VAL A 255 19.74 -3.10 -16.86
N SER A 256 20.13 -4.25 -16.29
CA SER A 256 20.34 -5.48 -17.06
C SER A 256 19.00 -6.09 -17.50
N PRO A 257 18.87 -6.57 -18.75
CA PRO A 257 17.67 -7.28 -19.20
C PRO A 257 17.48 -8.63 -18.50
N ALA A 258 18.50 -9.14 -17.79
CA ALA A 258 18.41 -10.39 -17.05
C ALA A 258 17.61 -10.28 -15.74
N LYS A 259 17.38 -9.05 -15.25
CA LYS A 259 16.64 -8.78 -14.01
C LYS A 259 15.17 -9.13 -14.12
N TYR A 260 14.51 -9.16 -12.98
CA TYR A 260 13.09 -9.42 -12.83
C TYR A 260 12.38 -8.20 -12.25
N LEU A 261 11.33 -7.73 -12.91
CA LEU A 261 10.35 -6.83 -12.30
C LEU A 261 9.54 -7.64 -11.31
N SER A 262 9.68 -7.35 -10.01
CA SER A 262 9.04 -8.12 -8.94
C SER A 262 7.85 -7.40 -8.32
N SER A 263 7.78 -6.08 -8.46
CA SER A 263 6.72 -5.27 -7.86
C SER A 263 6.38 -4.07 -8.74
N VAL A 264 5.09 -3.74 -8.78
CA VAL A 264 4.58 -2.47 -9.28
C VAL A 264 3.77 -1.84 -8.16
N GLN A 265 4.23 -0.70 -7.67
CA GLN A 265 3.55 0.06 -6.63
C GLN A 265 3.14 1.43 -7.18
N ALA A 266 2.03 1.96 -6.71
CA ALA A 266 1.54 3.29 -7.08
C ALA A 266 1.01 4.00 -5.83
N GLY A 267 1.63 5.11 -5.46
CA GLY A 267 1.35 5.79 -4.21
C GLY A 267 1.94 7.18 -4.10
N THR A 268 2.13 7.63 -2.87
CA THR A 268 2.68 8.95 -2.57
C THR A 268 3.79 8.86 -1.53
N GLU A 269 4.96 9.42 -1.85
CA GLU A 269 5.94 9.75 -0.83
C GLU A 269 5.60 11.10 -0.21
N VAL A 270 5.53 11.13 1.11
CA VAL A 270 5.25 12.35 1.86
C VAL A 270 6.45 12.75 2.70
N PHE A 271 6.89 14.00 2.57
CA PHE A 271 7.98 14.56 3.38
C PHE A 271 7.42 15.37 4.55
N THR A 272 6.59 16.39 4.23
CA THR A 272 5.96 17.28 5.20
C THR A 272 4.64 17.84 4.66
N GLY A 273 3.83 18.40 5.55
CA GLY A 273 2.55 19.06 5.26
C GLY A 273 1.34 18.21 5.59
N ALA A 274 0.16 18.75 5.31
CA ALA A 274 -1.12 18.05 5.47
C ALA A 274 -1.79 17.96 4.12
N GLY A 275 -2.21 16.77 3.73
CA GLY A 275 -2.73 16.55 2.40
C GLY A 275 -3.43 15.21 2.26
N ARG A 276 -4.02 15.02 1.09
CA ARG A 276 -4.79 13.83 0.75
C ARG A 276 -4.61 13.47 -0.72
N LEU A 277 -4.51 12.18 -0.99
CA LEU A 277 -4.52 11.56 -2.30
C LEU A 277 -5.76 10.68 -2.41
N ASP A 278 -6.63 10.96 -3.38
CA ASP A 278 -7.80 10.14 -3.70
C ASP A 278 -7.62 9.50 -5.07
N THR A 279 -7.39 8.19 -5.09
CA THR A 279 -7.33 7.39 -6.33
C THR A 279 -8.74 6.97 -6.74
N SER A 280 -9.22 7.55 -7.83
CA SER A 280 -10.55 7.24 -8.39
C SER A 280 -10.55 5.99 -9.27
N ALA A 281 -9.42 5.65 -9.88
CA ALA A 281 -9.24 4.39 -10.60
C ALA A 281 -7.75 4.08 -10.74
N TYR A 282 -7.36 2.85 -10.40
CA TYR A 282 -6.04 2.29 -10.63
C TYR A 282 -6.14 0.84 -11.10
N SER A 283 -5.38 0.48 -12.12
CA SER A 283 -5.30 -0.88 -12.65
C SER A 283 -3.96 -1.11 -13.33
N VAL A 284 -3.46 -2.34 -13.24
CA VAL A 284 -2.25 -2.83 -13.92
C VAL A 284 -2.57 -4.17 -14.57
N ASP A 285 -2.17 -4.29 -15.83
CA ASP A 285 -2.26 -5.49 -16.66
C ASP A 285 -0.85 -5.92 -17.06
N VAL A 286 -0.46 -7.11 -16.59
CA VAL A 286 0.83 -7.74 -16.91
C VAL A 286 0.56 -8.78 -17.99
N GLY A 287 0.79 -8.37 -19.25
CA GLY A 287 0.41 -9.13 -20.45
C GLY A 287 1.17 -10.41 -20.61
#